data_AF-A0AAV5U4H2-F1
#
_entry.id   AF-A0AAV5U4H2-F1
#
_cell.length_a   1.000
_cell.length_b   1.000
_cell.length_c   1.000
_cell.angle_alpha   90.00
_cell.angle_beta   90.00
_cell.angle_gamma   90.00
#
_symmetry.space_group_name_H-M   'P 1'
#
loop_
_entity.id
_entity.type
_entity.pdbx_description
1 polymer ?
#
loop_
_entity_poly.entity_id
_entity_poly.type
_entity_poly.pdbx_seq_one_letter_code
_entity_poly.pdbx_strand_id
1 'polypeptide(L)'
;MAAETGLNKEKYYHGLLPREDIKMLLNKPGEFIVRMSEPNQGQPGRSFILSVCLNEATSDIKHFVVRTALADGKYFIDQYSFSTIQELVKHHLTSGESVTKQYPCPLKTPVGRQRWELNHEDVTTTKKLGEGAFGEVHLGVWKTHGKRGDVKVAIKLAKLDNLTKEQIKEIMREARLMRIFECDYVVRLWGVAAASEPLMIVMELASNGALNSYLEKNQLDDTQKAVMCVQSSWGIEYLHTKNIIHRDIAARNCLYGDGKVKISDFGMSREGPTYQMDPKRRVPIRWLAPETMRVQTYNFKTDVYSFGIMAWEIYHNGKEPFPGLTPLEVAKYVLSGNRMEFEVNINPEIKMLICNDTWAEDPNSRLTQEQISRKLEGLTSIPKPDFEADARKRREADEAGERERASSEPHAPPTAGSATPVQPRTKSSQALSEGGVTGEGKKRDKNKEKTVKRQSKKKNK
;
A
#
# COMPACT_ATOMS: atom_id res chain seq x y z
N MET A 1 -1.83 -23.17 -2.72
CA MET A 1 -0.73 -23.12 -3.71
C MET A 1 0.67 -22.95 -3.09
N ALA A 2 1.05 -21.80 -2.52
CA ALA A 2 2.42 -21.61 -1.99
C ALA A 2 2.68 -22.35 -0.65
N ALA A 3 1.69 -22.40 0.25
CA ALA A 3 1.78 -23.15 1.50
C ALA A 3 1.85 -24.67 1.27
N GLU A 4 1.06 -25.18 0.32
CA GLU A 4 1.02 -26.60 -0.07
C GLU A 4 2.33 -27.09 -0.68
N THR A 5 3.09 -26.18 -1.32
CA THR A 5 4.40 -26.50 -1.93
C THR A 5 5.57 -26.21 -1.00
N GLY A 6 5.34 -25.69 0.21
CA GLY A 6 6.38 -25.26 1.15
C GLY A 6 7.14 -24.00 0.72
N LEU A 7 6.79 -23.39 -0.42
CA LEU A 7 7.48 -22.22 -0.98
C LEU A 7 7.36 -21.00 -0.06
N ASN A 8 6.31 -20.93 0.75
CA ASN A 8 6.11 -19.87 1.75
C ASN A 8 7.22 -19.82 2.82
N LYS A 9 8.00 -20.89 3.00
CA LYS A 9 9.14 -20.95 3.93
C LYS A 9 10.43 -20.40 3.31
N GLU A 10 10.48 -20.25 2.00
CA GLU A 10 11.67 -19.77 1.31
C GLU A 10 11.87 -18.27 1.53
N LYS A 11 13.10 -17.88 1.87
CA LYS A 11 13.43 -16.47 2.14
C LYS A 11 13.19 -15.56 0.93
N TYR A 12 13.31 -16.10 -0.29
CA TYR A 12 13.11 -15.39 -1.55
C TYR A 12 11.66 -15.37 -2.05
N TYR A 13 10.70 -15.90 -1.28
CA TYR A 13 9.29 -15.84 -1.62
C TYR A 13 8.62 -14.64 -0.93
N HIS A 14 8.07 -13.73 -1.72
CA HIS A 14 7.47 -12.46 -1.27
C HIS A 14 5.95 -12.38 -1.48
N GLY A 15 5.30 -13.49 -1.85
CA GLY A 15 3.85 -13.54 -1.99
C GLY A 15 3.27 -12.49 -2.93
N LEU A 16 2.41 -11.62 -2.42
CA LEU A 16 1.56 -10.69 -3.17
C LEU A 16 2.20 -9.32 -3.43
N LEU A 17 3.52 -9.15 -3.24
CA LEU A 17 4.17 -7.88 -3.54
C LEU A 17 3.95 -7.45 -5.00
N PRO A 18 3.48 -6.22 -5.25
CA PRO A 18 3.26 -5.73 -6.60
C PRO A 18 4.60 -5.34 -7.26
N ARG A 19 4.58 -5.16 -8.58
CA ARG A 19 5.81 -4.89 -9.37
C ARG A 19 6.59 -3.65 -8.90
N GLU A 20 5.89 -2.65 -8.39
CA GLU A 20 6.48 -1.38 -7.95
C GLU A 20 7.43 -1.58 -6.77
N ASP A 21 7.05 -2.42 -5.81
CA ASP A 21 7.86 -2.75 -4.64
C ASP A 21 9.12 -3.52 -5.02
N ILE A 22 9.08 -4.34 -6.08
CA ILE A 22 10.23 -5.16 -6.51
C ILE A 22 11.40 -4.28 -6.99
N LYS A 23 11.10 -3.12 -7.58
CA LYS A 23 12.13 -2.15 -7.99
C LYS A 23 12.98 -1.63 -6.84
N MET A 24 12.45 -1.65 -5.62
CA MET A 24 13.17 -1.23 -4.42
C MET A 24 13.98 -2.38 -3.78
N LEU A 25 13.75 -3.62 -4.21
CA LEU A 25 14.36 -4.82 -3.63
C LEU A 25 15.52 -5.37 -4.47
N LEU A 26 15.38 -5.36 -5.80
CA LEU A 26 16.37 -5.93 -6.71
C LEU A 26 17.22 -4.82 -7.31
N ASN A 27 18.51 -4.82 -7.02
CA ASN A 27 19.45 -3.78 -7.44
C ASN A 27 20.59 -4.33 -8.28
N LYS A 28 21.05 -5.57 -8.03
CA LYS A 28 22.23 -6.15 -8.69
C LYS A 28 21.87 -7.24 -9.70
N PRO A 29 22.63 -7.39 -10.80
CA PRO A 29 22.41 -8.44 -11.80
C PRO A 29 22.42 -9.84 -11.20
N GLY A 30 21.36 -10.60 -11.46
CA GLY A 30 21.18 -11.95 -10.94
C GLY A 30 20.56 -12.00 -9.53
N GLU A 31 20.27 -10.85 -8.91
CA GLU A 31 19.36 -10.80 -7.76
C GLU A 31 17.94 -11.16 -8.21
N PHE A 32 17.27 -12.00 -7.44
CA PHE A 32 15.94 -12.48 -7.78
C PHE A 32 15.05 -12.71 -6.58
N ILE A 33 13.75 -12.73 -6.87
CA ILE A 33 12.69 -13.14 -5.95
C ILE A 33 11.62 -13.95 -6.68
N VAL A 34 10.85 -14.72 -5.92
CA VAL A 34 9.61 -15.35 -6.36
C VAL A 34 8.43 -14.67 -5.70
N ARG A 35 7.37 -14.41 -6.47
CA ARG A 35 6.12 -13.82 -5.99
C ARG A 35 4.94 -14.40 -6.76
N MET A 36 3.72 -14.05 -6.38
CA MET A 36 2.52 -14.35 -7.14
C MET A 36 2.14 -13.17 -8.04
N SER A 37 1.46 -13.47 -9.14
CA SER A 37 0.92 -12.46 -10.04
C SER A 37 -0.23 -11.71 -9.39
N GLU A 38 -0.39 -10.44 -9.77
CA GLU A 38 -1.66 -9.73 -9.59
C GLU A 38 -2.73 -10.50 -10.40
N PRO A 39 -3.97 -10.63 -9.90
CA PRO A 39 -5.05 -11.22 -10.70
C PRO A 39 -5.35 -10.31 -11.90
N ASN A 40 -5.37 -10.90 -13.08
CA ASN A 40 -5.69 -10.22 -14.34
C ASN A 40 -7.07 -10.66 -14.83
N GLN A 41 -7.85 -9.72 -15.36
CA GLN A 41 -9.13 -10.03 -15.99
C GLN A 41 -8.92 -11.04 -17.12
N GLY A 42 -9.57 -12.21 -17.03
CA GLY A 42 -9.51 -13.27 -18.04
C GLY A 42 -8.51 -14.40 -17.79
N GLN A 43 -7.71 -14.38 -16.71
CA GLN A 43 -6.90 -15.53 -16.29
C GLN A 43 -7.46 -16.14 -14.99
N PRO A 44 -7.82 -17.43 -14.99
CA PRO A 44 -8.27 -18.09 -13.77
C PRO A 44 -7.09 -18.28 -12.81
N GLY A 45 -7.13 -17.58 -11.68
CA GLY A 45 -6.15 -17.72 -10.59
C GLY A 45 -4.87 -16.90 -10.74
N ARG A 46 -3.94 -17.12 -9.81
CA ARG A 46 -2.62 -16.47 -9.77
C ARG A 46 -1.55 -17.41 -10.29
N SER A 47 -0.58 -16.86 -11.02
CA SER A 47 0.63 -17.58 -11.43
C SER A 47 1.80 -17.17 -10.55
N PHE A 48 2.79 -18.05 -10.40
CA PHE A 48 4.06 -17.64 -9.82
C PHE A 48 4.89 -16.83 -10.82
N ILE A 49 5.63 -15.86 -10.31
CA ILE A 49 6.47 -14.95 -11.08
C ILE A 49 7.88 -15.00 -10.47
N LEU A 50 8.86 -15.35 -11.29
CA LEU A 50 10.27 -15.17 -10.99
C LEU A 50 10.70 -13.79 -11.50
N SER A 51 11.05 -12.88 -10.59
CA SER A 51 11.54 -11.55 -10.95
C SER A 51 13.06 -11.51 -10.78
N VAL A 52 13.78 -11.08 -11.81
CA VAL A 52 15.25 -11.09 -11.85
C VAL A 52 15.75 -9.73 -12.32
N CYS A 53 16.70 -9.14 -11.59
CA CYS A 53 17.42 -7.96 -12.07
C CYS A 53 18.43 -8.37 -13.14
N LEU A 54 18.32 -7.78 -14.33
CA LEU A 54 19.20 -8.05 -15.46
C LEU A 54 20.42 -7.13 -15.46
N ASN A 55 20.24 -5.87 -15.06
CA ASN A 55 21.28 -4.84 -15.15
C ASN A 55 21.15 -3.82 -14.00
N GLU A 56 22.28 -3.57 -13.33
CA GLU A 56 22.40 -2.60 -12.24
C GLU A 56 22.16 -1.16 -12.71
N ALA A 57 22.78 -0.78 -13.84
CA ALA A 57 22.82 0.60 -14.31
C ALA A 57 21.45 1.13 -14.75
N THR A 58 20.55 0.23 -15.16
CA THR A 58 19.21 0.58 -15.64
C THR A 58 18.10 0.13 -14.70
N SER A 59 18.43 -0.56 -13.60
CA SER A 59 17.48 -1.27 -12.73
C SER A 59 16.45 -2.08 -13.55
N ASP A 60 16.91 -2.71 -14.64
CA ASP A 60 16.03 -3.44 -15.54
C ASP A 60 15.66 -4.79 -14.92
N ILE A 61 14.39 -4.94 -14.56
CA ILE A 61 13.87 -6.13 -13.89
C ILE A 61 12.96 -6.88 -14.86
N LYS A 62 13.32 -8.14 -15.12
CA LYS A 62 12.49 -9.04 -15.91
C LYS A 62 11.59 -9.87 -15.00
N HIS A 63 10.31 -9.97 -15.37
CA HIS A 63 9.33 -10.79 -14.66
C HIS A 63 8.93 -11.98 -15.53
N PHE A 64 9.40 -13.16 -15.18
CA PHE A 64 9.10 -14.41 -15.87
C PHE A 64 7.88 -15.08 -15.22
N VAL A 65 6.87 -15.40 -16.02
CA VAL A 65 5.72 -16.18 -15.55
C VAL A 65 6.14 -17.65 -15.48
N VAL A 66 6.08 -18.24 -14.30
CA VAL A 66 6.25 -19.68 -14.11
C VAL A 66 4.95 -20.36 -14.51
N ARG A 67 5.00 -21.13 -15.58
CA ARG A 67 3.85 -21.84 -16.14
C ARG A 67 3.78 -23.24 -15.55
N THR A 68 2.57 -23.77 -15.48
CA THR A 68 2.30 -25.16 -15.09
C THR A 68 1.92 -25.96 -16.33
N ALA A 69 2.62 -27.06 -16.58
CA ALA A 69 2.36 -27.93 -17.72
C ALA A 69 1.05 -28.70 -17.53
N LEU A 70 0.18 -28.70 -18.54
CA LEU A 70 -1.12 -29.38 -18.46
C LEU A 70 -1.02 -30.90 -18.34
N ALA A 71 0.08 -31.50 -18.82
CA ALA A 71 0.24 -32.95 -18.90
C ALA A 71 0.62 -33.59 -17.57
N ASP A 72 1.53 -32.98 -16.80
CA ASP A 72 2.12 -33.56 -15.58
C ASP A 72 2.15 -32.59 -14.39
N GLY A 73 1.60 -31.38 -14.54
CA GLY A 73 1.55 -30.38 -13.47
C GLY A 73 2.91 -29.76 -13.12
N LYS A 74 3.97 -30.02 -13.90
CA LYS A 74 5.30 -29.49 -13.61
C LYS A 74 5.42 -28.00 -13.92
N TYR A 75 6.28 -27.33 -13.17
CA TYR A 75 6.59 -25.92 -13.31
C TYR A 75 7.71 -25.70 -14.31
N PHE A 76 7.55 -24.73 -15.21
CA PHE A 76 8.58 -24.38 -16.19
C PHE A 76 8.49 -22.89 -16.58
N ILE A 77 9.59 -22.35 -17.12
CA ILE A 77 9.63 -21.02 -17.73
C ILE A 77 10.00 -21.14 -19.21
N ASP A 78 11.06 -21.91 -19.50
CA ASP A 78 11.59 -22.11 -20.85
C ASP A 78 11.90 -23.60 -21.09
N GLN A 79 13.18 -24.00 -21.15
CA GLN A 79 13.62 -25.33 -21.60
C GLN A 79 13.34 -26.48 -20.62
N TYR A 80 13.38 -26.24 -19.31
CA TYR A 80 13.33 -27.28 -18.28
C TYR A 80 12.02 -27.22 -17.47
N SER A 81 11.50 -28.39 -17.07
CA SER A 81 10.35 -28.51 -16.17
C SER A 81 10.71 -29.23 -14.87
N PHE A 82 10.06 -28.84 -13.78
CA PHE A 82 10.39 -29.24 -12.41
C PHE A 82 9.13 -29.57 -11.61
N SER A 83 9.24 -30.45 -10.62
CA SER A 83 8.08 -30.81 -9.79
C SER A 83 7.72 -29.69 -8.81
N THR A 84 8.71 -28.88 -8.41
CA THR A 84 8.52 -27.73 -7.53
C THR A 84 9.23 -26.48 -8.05
N ILE A 85 8.83 -25.31 -7.54
CA ILE A 85 9.49 -24.04 -7.86
C ILE A 85 10.87 -23.97 -7.19
N GLN A 86 11.03 -24.58 -6.02
CA GLN A 86 12.31 -24.70 -5.34
C GLN A 86 13.31 -25.49 -6.17
N GLU A 87 12.88 -26.58 -6.83
CA GLU A 87 13.72 -27.33 -7.76
C GLU A 87 14.12 -26.49 -8.98
N LEU A 88 13.19 -25.71 -9.55
CA LEU A 88 13.47 -24.78 -10.65
C LEU A 88 14.54 -23.77 -10.25
N VAL A 89 14.37 -23.11 -9.10
CA VAL A 89 15.32 -22.11 -8.58
C VAL A 89 16.67 -22.75 -8.28
N LYS A 90 16.68 -23.89 -7.58
CA LYS A 90 17.89 -24.63 -7.22
C LYS A 90 18.68 -25.01 -8.46
N HIS A 91 18.02 -25.55 -9.49
CA HIS A 91 18.69 -25.92 -10.74
C HIS A 91 19.44 -24.74 -11.36
N HIS A 92 18.76 -23.60 -11.58
CA HIS A 92 19.37 -22.41 -12.20
C HIS A 92 20.44 -21.73 -11.33
N LEU A 93 20.33 -21.82 -10.00
CA LEU A 93 21.41 -21.40 -9.10
C LEU A 93 22.65 -22.30 -9.22
N THR A 94 22.46 -23.61 -9.31
CA THR A 94 23.57 -24.57 -9.33
C THR A 94 24.25 -24.72 -10.69
N SER A 95 23.47 -24.65 -11.78
CA SER A 95 24.01 -24.82 -13.14
C SER A 95 24.67 -23.54 -13.67
N GLY A 96 24.28 -22.37 -13.12
CA GLY A 96 24.66 -21.07 -13.66
C GLY A 96 24.02 -20.77 -15.03
N GLU A 97 23.11 -21.63 -15.52
CA GLU A 97 22.37 -21.38 -16.75
C GLU A 97 21.29 -20.33 -16.52
N SER A 98 21.16 -19.40 -17.46
CA SER A 98 20.08 -18.42 -17.44
C SER A 98 18.72 -19.09 -17.60
N VAL A 99 17.71 -18.54 -16.96
CA VAL A 99 16.32 -19.04 -16.99
C VAL A 99 15.78 -19.13 -18.42
N THR A 100 16.19 -18.21 -19.29
CA THR A 100 15.89 -18.25 -20.72
C THR A 100 17.06 -17.71 -21.53
N LYS A 101 17.22 -18.22 -22.75
CA LYS A 101 18.24 -17.75 -23.70
C LYS A 101 17.96 -16.34 -24.23
N GLN A 102 16.70 -15.89 -24.21
CA GLN A 102 16.31 -14.57 -24.69
C GLN A 102 16.82 -13.43 -23.79
N TYR A 103 16.96 -13.69 -22.48
CA TYR A 103 17.42 -12.73 -21.48
C TYR A 103 18.50 -13.40 -20.62
N PRO A 104 19.76 -13.43 -21.10
CA PRO A 104 20.84 -14.14 -20.42
C PRO A 104 21.24 -13.41 -19.13
N CYS A 105 20.72 -13.88 -18.00
CA CYS A 105 21.12 -13.48 -16.67
C CYS A 105 20.94 -14.68 -15.70
N PRO A 106 22.05 -15.34 -15.29
CA PRO A 106 22.00 -16.41 -14.30
C PRO A 106 21.46 -15.92 -12.96
N LEU A 107 20.72 -16.77 -12.26
CA LEU A 107 20.35 -16.50 -10.87
C LEU A 107 21.61 -16.56 -10.01
N LYS A 108 21.81 -15.56 -9.14
CA LYS A 108 22.98 -15.48 -8.26
C LYS A 108 22.58 -15.36 -6.81
N THR A 109 21.76 -14.35 -6.50
CA THR A 109 21.49 -13.94 -5.13
C THR A 109 19.99 -13.94 -4.86
N PRO A 110 19.47 -14.86 -4.03
CA PRO A 110 18.10 -14.76 -3.55
C PRO A 110 17.98 -13.55 -2.62
N VAL A 111 17.10 -12.60 -2.95
CA VAL A 111 16.81 -11.47 -2.05
C VAL A 111 15.79 -11.94 -1.02
N GLY A 112 16.11 -11.76 0.26
CA GLY A 112 15.26 -12.18 1.37
C GLY A 112 14.09 -11.25 1.64
N ARG A 113 13.05 -11.75 2.30
CA ARG A 113 11.98 -10.95 2.90
C ARG A 113 12.52 -9.81 3.77
N GLN A 114 11.89 -8.66 3.64
CA GLN A 114 12.25 -7.46 4.37
C GLN A 114 11.69 -7.47 5.80
N ARG A 115 12.25 -6.64 6.69
CA ARG A 115 11.82 -6.56 8.11
C ARG A 115 10.33 -6.28 8.31
N TRP A 116 9.71 -5.53 7.38
CA TRP A 116 8.30 -5.18 7.42
C TRP A 116 7.40 -6.26 6.79
N GLU A 117 7.96 -7.29 6.16
CA GLU A 117 7.19 -8.42 5.60
C GLU A 117 6.94 -9.46 6.70
N LEU A 118 5.77 -9.39 7.33
CA LEU A 118 5.39 -10.27 8.44
C LEU A 118 4.97 -11.66 7.93
N ASN A 119 5.21 -12.70 8.73
CA ASN A 119 4.62 -14.01 8.45
C ASN A 119 3.12 -13.98 8.76
N HIS A 120 2.31 -14.58 7.88
CA HIS A 120 0.88 -14.75 8.10
C HIS A 120 0.57 -15.55 9.37
N GLU A 121 1.38 -16.55 9.70
CA GLU A 121 1.20 -17.40 10.90
C GLU A 121 1.43 -16.65 12.23
N ASP A 122 2.11 -15.51 12.18
CA ASP A 122 2.42 -14.68 13.34
C ASP A 122 1.30 -13.70 13.65
N VAL A 123 0.32 -13.55 12.77
CA VAL A 123 -0.73 -12.52 12.86
C VAL A 123 -2.09 -13.20 12.99
N THR A 124 -2.73 -13.01 14.13
CA THR A 124 -4.06 -13.58 14.42
C THR A 124 -5.10 -12.48 14.61
N THR A 125 -6.17 -12.49 13.81
CA THR A 125 -7.32 -11.59 13.96
C THR A 125 -8.28 -12.14 15.02
N THR A 126 -8.90 -11.26 15.81
CA THR A 126 -9.85 -11.64 16.87
C THR A 126 -11.23 -10.99 16.70
N LYS A 127 -11.31 -9.66 16.76
CA LYS A 127 -12.60 -8.93 16.76
C LYS A 127 -12.60 -7.82 15.71
N LYS A 128 -13.67 -7.72 14.90
CA LYS A 128 -13.87 -6.56 14.00
C LYS A 128 -14.01 -5.27 14.82
N LEU A 129 -13.17 -4.29 14.51
CA LEU A 129 -13.17 -2.95 15.12
C LEU A 129 -13.98 -1.95 14.27
N GLY A 130 -13.91 -2.09 12.95
CA GLY A 130 -14.59 -1.20 12.02
C GLY A 130 -14.47 -1.64 10.58
N GLU A 131 -15.00 -0.82 9.68
CA GLU A 131 -14.96 -1.02 8.24
C GLU A 131 -14.74 0.33 7.56
N GLY A 132 -13.79 0.37 6.63
CA GLY A 132 -13.47 1.55 5.84
C GLY A 132 -13.56 1.25 4.35
N ALA A 133 -13.23 2.24 3.51
CA ALA A 133 -13.34 2.14 2.05
C ALA A 133 -12.51 1.01 1.43
N PHE A 134 -11.45 0.57 2.11
CA PHE A 134 -10.49 -0.44 1.63
C PHE A 134 -10.63 -1.81 2.31
N GLY A 135 -11.61 -1.98 3.21
CA GLY A 135 -11.88 -3.24 3.89
C GLY A 135 -12.12 -3.11 5.39
N GLU A 136 -12.05 -4.25 6.08
CA GLU A 136 -12.34 -4.33 7.51
C GLU A 136 -11.09 -4.12 8.35
N VAL A 137 -11.24 -3.45 9.50
CA VAL A 137 -10.19 -3.35 10.50
C VAL A 137 -10.56 -4.25 11.68
N HIS A 138 -9.64 -5.11 12.09
CA HIS A 138 -9.81 -6.06 13.17
C HIS A 138 -8.77 -5.83 14.27
N LEU A 139 -9.15 -6.06 15.51
CA LEU A 139 -8.24 -6.27 16.61
C LEU A 139 -7.54 -7.61 16.39
N GLY A 140 -6.27 -7.69 16.73
CA GLY A 140 -5.53 -8.94 16.67
C GLY A 140 -4.31 -8.96 17.56
N VAL A 141 -3.57 -10.03 17.42
CA VAL A 141 -2.29 -10.27 18.10
C VAL A 141 -1.23 -10.55 17.04
N TRP A 142 -0.10 -9.88 17.17
CA TRP A 142 1.11 -10.18 16.41
C TRP A 142 2.14 -10.83 17.34
N LYS A 143 2.52 -12.07 17.02
CA LYS A 143 3.57 -12.82 17.68
C LYS A 143 4.91 -12.35 17.16
N THR A 144 5.62 -11.59 17.98
CA THR A 144 6.92 -11.02 17.58
C THR A 144 8.07 -12.04 17.66
N HIS A 145 7.82 -13.23 18.25
CA HIS A 145 8.81 -14.28 18.52
C HIS A 145 10.07 -13.77 19.24
N GLY A 146 9.95 -12.63 19.93
CA GLY A 146 11.00 -11.99 20.71
C GLY A 146 10.47 -11.50 22.06
N LYS A 147 11.28 -10.72 22.79
CA LYS A 147 10.97 -10.28 24.15
C LYS A 147 9.76 -9.35 24.31
N ARG A 148 9.20 -8.81 23.22
CA ARG A 148 7.96 -7.99 23.31
C ARG A 148 6.73 -8.83 23.65
N GLY A 149 6.85 -10.16 23.57
CA GLY A 149 5.71 -11.05 23.68
C GLY A 149 4.70 -10.77 22.58
N ASP A 150 3.47 -11.18 22.85
CA ASP A 150 2.32 -10.98 21.98
C ASP A 150 1.88 -9.52 22.02
N VAL A 151 1.96 -8.84 20.87
CA VAL A 151 1.59 -7.43 20.75
C VAL A 151 0.15 -7.32 20.25
N LYS A 152 -0.70 -6.57 20.96
CA LYS A 152 -2.03 -6.22 20.46
C LYS A 152 -1.92 -5.23 19.31
N VAL A 153 -2.60 -5.52 18.20
CA VAL A 153 -2.47 -4.77 16.94
C VAL A 153 -3.83 -4.50 16.30
N ALA A 154 -3.89 -3.47 15.44
CA ALA A 154 -4.97 -3.27 14.50
C ALA A 154 -4.57 -3.87 13.14
N ILE A 155 -5.45 -4.66 12.54
CA ILE A 155 -5.19 -5.40 11.30
C ILE A 155 -6.21 -4.95 10.26
N LYS A 156 -5.74 -4.24 9.24
CA LYS A 156 -6.56 -3.86 8.08
C LYS A 156 -6.51 -5.01 7.07
N LEU A 157 -7.68 -5.61 6.83
CA LEU A 157 -7.87 -6.73 5.91
C LEU A 157 -8.37 -6.21 4.56
N ALA A 158 -7.64 -6.55 3.51
CA ALA A 158 -8.10 -6.40 2.13
C ALA A 158 -9.14 -7.50 1.85
N LYS A 159 -10.42 -7.24 2.14
CA LYS A 159 -11.45 -8.29 2.12
C LYS A 159 -12.23 -8.30 0.80
N LEU A 160 -11.81 -9.14 -0.15
CA LEU A 160 -12.65 -9.63 -1.26
C LEU A 160 -12.18 -11.01 -1.70
N ASP A 161 -13.13 -11.86 -2.14
CA ASP A 161 -12.87 -13.21 -2.67
C ASP A 161 -11.90 -13.22 -3.87
N ASN A 162 -11.71 -12.06 -4.53
CA ASN A 162 -10.65 -11.78 -5.48
C ASN A 162 -10.28 -10.29 -5.44
N LEU A 163 -9.20 -9.92 -4.74
CA LEU A 163 -8.68 -8.55 -4.78
C LEU A 163 -8.24 -8.19 -6.20
N THR A 164 -8.71 -7.08 -6.76
CA THR A 164 -8.20 -6.62 -8.06
C THR A 164 -6.74 -6.15 -7.94
N LYS A 165 -6.04 -6.13 -9.07
CA LYS A 165 -4.71 -5.54 -9.19
C LYS A 165 -4.64 -4.12 -8.61
N GLU A 166 -5.64 -3.29 -8.90
CA GLU A 166 -5.72 -1.91 -8.47
C GLU A 166 -5.89 -1.81 -6.94
N GLN A 167 -6.69 -2.69 -6.34
CA GLN A 167 -6.89 -2.73 -4.89
C GLN A 167 -5.60 -3.13 -4.15
N ILE A 168 -4.90 -4.17 -4.62
CA ILE A 168 -3.60 -4.58 -4.03
C ILE A 168 -2.62 -3.41 -4.11
N LYS A 169 -2.57 -2.71 -5.25
CA LYS A 169 -1.71 -1.53 -5.42
C LYS A 169 -2.06 -0.39 -4.48
N GLU A 170 -3.34 -0.06 -4.31
CA GLU A 170 -3.78 1.01 -3.41
C GLU A 170 -3.46 0.67 -1.94
N ILE A 171 -3.69 -0.56 -1.51
CA ILE A 171 -3.41 -1.03 -0.14
C ILE A 171 -1.89 -1.07 0.12
N MET A 172 -1.11 -1.61 -0.80
CA MET A 172 0.36 -1.62 -0.68
C MET A 172 0.96 -0.23 -0.79
N ARG A 173 0.31 0.71 -1.48
CA ARG A 173 0.73 2.12 -1.51
C ARG A 173 0.62 2.76 -0.13
N GLU A 174 -0.51 2.56 0.55
CA GLU A 174 -0.71 3.04 1.92
C GLU A 174 0.39 2.52 2.84
N ALA A 175 0.64 1.20 2.82
CA ALA A 175 1.71 0.59 3.61
C ALA A 175 3.10 1.15 3.25
N ARG A 176 3.40 1.39 1.97
CA ARG A 176 4.67 1.99 1.53
C ARG A 176 4.90 3.38 2.12
N LEU A 177 3.86 4.22 2.19
CA LEU A 177 3.96 5.53 2.84
C LEU A 177 4.21 5.37 4.34
N MET A 178 3.47 4.48 5.00
CA MET A 178 3.59 4.31 6.45
C MET A 178 4.94 3.74 6.91
N ARG A 179 5.65 3.00 6.04
CA ARG A 179 6.97 2.42 6.34
C ARG A 179 8.04 3.44 6.72
N ILE A 180 7.90 4.71 6.31
CA ILE A 180 8.88 5.77 6.61
C ILE A 180 8.47 6.64 7.81
N PHE A 181 7.35 6.34 8.46
CA PHE A 181 6.84 7.14 9.57
C PHE A 181 7.39 6.66 10.91
N GLU A 182 7.97 7.61 11.65
CA GLU A 182 8.54 7.41 12.97
C GLU A 182 8.16 8.61 13.85
N CYS A 183 6.86 8.74 14.13
CA CYS A 183 6.32 9.81 14.97
C CYS A 183 5.23 9.24 15.86
N ASP A 184 5.21 9.63 17.14
CA ASP A 184 4.23 9.14 18.11
C ASP A 184 2.81 9.67 17.85
N TYR A 185 2.69 10.74 17.06
CA TYR A 185 1.43 11.39 16.66
C TYR A 185 0.97 10.96 15.26
N VAL A 186 1.55 9.89 14.71
CA VAL A 186 1.19 9.28 13.43
C VAL A 186 1.09 7.78 13.66
N VAL A 187 0.05 7.14 13.15
CA VAL A 187 -0.17 5.69 13.36
C VAL A 187 1.01 4.89 12.82
N ARG A 188 1.67 4.14 13.70
CA ARG A 188 2.79 3.26 13.36
C ARG A 188 2.32 2.03 12.56
N LEU A 189 3.04 1.73 11.49
CA LEU A 189 3.00 0.44 10.81
C LEU A 189 3.96 -0.54 11.49
N TRP A 190 3.47 -1.72 11.85
CA TRP A 190 4.34 -2.84 12.26
C TRP A 190 4.85 -3.62 11.05
N GLY A 191 3.98 -3.86 10.07
CA GLY A 191 4.36 -4.50 8.83
C GLY A 191 3.17 -4.97 8.01
N VAL A 192 3.44 -5.73 6.96
CA VAL A 192 2.46 -6.29 6.05
C VAL A 192 2.66 -7.79 5.96
N ALA A 193 1.62 -8.57 6.22
CA ALA A 193 1.61 -9.98 5.87
C ALA A 193 1.05 -10.12 4.44
N ALA A 194 1.94 -10.35 3.49
CA ALA A 194 1.63 -10.46 2.05
C ALA A 194 1.96 -11.83 1.44
N ALA A 195 2.46 -12.80 2.23
CA ALA A 195 2.87 -14.12 1.73
C ALA A 195 1.69 -14.93 1.12
N SER A 196 0.49 -14.76 1.68
CA SER A 196 -0.76 -15.38 1.22
C SER A 196 -1.94 -14.41 1.33
N GLU A 197 -3.13 -14.88 0.94
CA GLU A 197 -4.38 -14.19 1.27
C GLU A 197 -4.92 -14.61 2.63
N PRO A 198 -5.69 -13.73 3.30
CA PRO A 198 -5.92 -12.32 2.94
C PRO A 198 -4.66 -11.47 3.18
N LEU A 199 -4.50 -10.38 2.42
CA LEU A 199 -3.44 -9.40 2.68
C LEU A 199 -3.79 -8.62 3.96
N MET A 200 -2.83 -8.54 4.89
CA MET A 200 -2.98 -7.89 6.18
C MET A 200 -1.97 -6.75 6.35
N ILE A 201 -2.46 -5.53 6.59
CA ILE A 201 -1.62 -4.43 7.10
C ILE A 201 -1.76 -4.42 8.62
N VAL A 202 -0.64 -4.60 9.32
CA VAL A 202 -0.58 -4.67 10.78
C VAL A 202 -0.05 -3.35 11.32
N MET A 203 -0.87 -2.66 12.11
CA MET A 203 -0.64 -1.31 12.63
C MET A 203 -0.73 -1.30 14.15
N GLU A 204 -0.22 -0.25 14.78
CA GLU A 204 -0.43 -0.04 16.20
C GLU A 204 -1.93 0.07 16.54
N LEU A 205 -2.29 -0.44 17.71
CA LEU A 205 -3.65 -0.32 18.22
C LEU A 205 -3.74 0.90 19.12
N ALA A 206 -4.53 1.90 18.72
CA ALA A 206 -4.89 3.00 19.60
C ALA A 206 -6.00 2.56 20.57
N SER A 207 -5.70 2.58 21.87
CA SER A 207 -6.53 1.99 22.93
C SER A 207 -7.95 2.55 23.03
N ASN A 208 -8.19 3.79 22.57
CA ASN A 208 -9.50 4.45 22.62
C ASN A 208 -10.18 4.62 21.24
N GLY A 209 -9.61 4.07 20.18
CA GLY A 209 -10.22 4.10 18.83
C GLY A 209 -10.22 5.47 18.17
N ALA A 210 -11.21 5.74 17.32
CA ALA A 210 -11.30 6.98 16.54
C ALA A 210 -11.58 8.20 17.44
N LEU A 211 -10.90 9.31 17.16
CA LEU A 211 -10.95 10.53 17.98
C LEU A 211 -12.35 11.14 18.00
N ASN A 212 -13.07 11.20 16.89
CA ASN A 212 -14.47 11.69 16.87
C ASN A 212 -15.36 10.90 17.84
N SER A 213 -15.31 9.57 17.81
CA SER A 213 -16.07 8.72 18.73
C SER A 213 -15.59 8.84 20.18
N TYR A 214 -14.30 9.13 20.41
CA TYR A 214 -13.80 9.42 21.75
C TYR A 214 -14.35 10.74 22.30
N LEU A 215 -14.34 11.79 21.47
CA LEU A 215 -14.87 13.12 21.80
C LEU A 215 -16.38 13.08 22.11
N GLU A 216 -17.15 12.29 21.37
CA GLU A 216 -18.60 12.13 21.61
C GLU A 216 -18.93 11.45 22.95
N LYS A 217 -18.07 10.52 23.39
CA LYS A 217 -18.32 9.66 24.56
C LYS A 217 -17.75 10.22 25.86
N ASN A 218 -16.84 11.17 25.79
CA ASN A 218 -16.10 11.67 26.94
C ASN A 218 -16.30 13.17 27.09
N GLN A 219 -16.60 13.60 28.30
CA GLN A 219 -16.61 15.02 28.63
C GLN A 219 -15.17 15.49 28.83
N LEU A 220 -14.67 16.31 27.91
CA LEU A 220 -13.33 16.88 27.97
C LEU A 220 -13.40 18.37 28.24
N ASP A 221 -12.48 18.86 29.07
CA ASP A 221 -12.29 20.29 29.28
C ASP A 221 -11.50 20.94 28.13
N ASP A 222 -11.45 22.27 28.14
CA ASP A 222 -10.76 23.04 27.10
C ASP A 222 -9.27 22.80 27.07
N THR A 223 -8.64 22.46 28.20
CA THR A 223 -7.21 22.17 28.28
C THR A 223 -6.90 20.85 27.56
N GLN A 224 -7.68 19.81 27.83
CA GLN A 224 -7.58 18.51 27.17
C GLN A 224 -7.79 18.64 25.65
N LYS A 225 -8.76 19.45 25.23
CA LYS A 225 -9.02 19.74 23.81
C LYS A 225 -7.86 20.50 23.16
N ALA A 226 -7.31 21.51 23.84
CA ALA A 226 -6.13 22.23 23.36
C ALA A 226 -4.92 21.31 23.22
N VAL A 227 -4.69 20.39 24.17
CA VAL A 227 -3.66 19.35 24.08
C VAL A 227 -3.87 18.49 22.83
N MET A 228 -5.10 18.04 22.56
CA MET A 228 -5.40 17.27 21.36
C MET A 228 -5.12 18.05 20.07
N CYS A 229 -5.45 19.35 20.01
CA CYS A 229 -5.10 20.20 18.87
C CYS A 229 -3.58 20.31 18.66
N VAL A 230 -2.81 20.51 19.73
CA VAL A 230 -1.34 20.54 19.71
C VAL A 230 -0.79 19.22 19.17
N GLN A 231 -1.21 18.10 19.73
CA GLN A 231 -0.75 16.77 19.33
C GLN A 231 -1.07 16.43 17.86
N SER A 232 -2.29 16.75 17.41
CA SER A 232 -2.65 16.59 16.00
C SER A 232 -1.81 17.47 15.09
N SER A 233 -1.52 18.71 15.51
CA SER A 233 -0.71 19.65 14.73
C SER A 233 0.70 19.10 14.48
N TRP A 234 1.31 18.48 15.49
CA TRP A 234 2.61 17.83 15.41
C TRP A 234 2.64 16.64 14.45
N GLY A 235 1.58 15.82 14.46
CA GLY A 235 1.44 14.70 13.52
C GLY A 235 1.40 15.18 12.07
N ILE A 236 0.60 16.21 11.78
CA ILE A 236 0.48 16.78 10.43
C ILE A 236 1.77 17.47 10.01
N GLU A 237 2.40 18.22 10.91
CA GLU A 237 3.69 18.86 10.66
C GLU A 237 4.74 17.82 10.26
N TYR A 238 4.83 16.73 11.03
CA TYR A 238 5.73 15.62 10.74
C TYR A 238 5.48 15.08 9.31
N LEU A 239 4.23 14.85 8.91
CA LEU A 239 3.91 14.40 7.56
C LEU A 239 4.40 15.37 6.48
N HIS A 240 4.24 16.69 6.70
CA HIS A 240 4.72 17.71 5.78
C HIS A 240 6.25 17.71 5.67
N THR A 241 6.99 17.46 6.77
CA THR A 241 8.46 17.28 6.70
C THR A 241 8.89 16.04 5.90
N LYS A 242 8.01 15.05 5.77
CA LYS A 242 8.20 13.86 4.92
C LYS A 242 7.64 14.05 3.51
N ASN A 243 7.29 15.29 3.12
CA ASN A 243 6.74 15.63 1.81
C ASN A 243 5.43 14.86 1.51
N ILE A 244 4.61 14.59 2.53
CA ILE A 244 3.33 13.88 2.41
C ILE A 244 2.17 14.85 2.61
N ILE A 245 1.25 14.87 1.65
CA ILE A 245 -0.07 15.50 1.78
C ILE A 245 -1.07 14.42 2.20
N HIS A 246 -1.77 14.62 3.31
CA HIS A 246 -2.71 13.64 3.83
C HIS A 246 -4.00 13.57 3.01
N ARG A 247 -4.58 14.74 2.69
CA ARG A 247 -5.81 14.94 1.90
C ARG A 247 -7.13 14.50 2.55
N ASP A 248 -7.09 14.04 3.80
CA ASP A 248 -8.29 13.63 4.54
C ASP A 248 -8.10 13.83 6.06
N ILE A 249 -7.57 14.98 6.45
CA ILE A 249 -7.44 15.37 7.86
C ILE A 249 -8.85 15.64 8.42
N ALA A 250 -9.25 14.84 9.40
CA ALA A 250 -10.52 14.92 10.10
C ALA A 250 -10.43 14.17 11.42
N ALA A 251 -11.30 14.48 12.39
CA ALA A 251 -11.31 13.77 13.68
C ALA A 251 -11.60 12.27 13.53
N ARG A 252 -12.40 11.85 12.54
CA ARG A 252 -12.65 10.42 12.25
C ARG A 252 -11.42 9.65 11.76
N ASN A 253 -10.44 10.36 11.19
CA ASN A 253 -9.19 9.79 10.67
C ASN A 253 -8.02 10.03 11.64
N CYS A 254 -8.31 10.50 12.85
CA CYS A 254 -7.38 10.49 13.96
C CYS A 254 -7.78 9.38 14.92
N LEU A 255 -6.81 8.75 15.56
CA LEU A 255 -7.03 7.81 16.65
C LEU A 255 -6.58 8.43 17.96
N TYR A 256 -7.17 7.99 19.07
CA TYR A 256 -6.73 8.37 20.42
C TYR A 256 -6.31 7.13 21.19
N GLY A 257 -5.15 7.19 21.83
CA GLY A 257 -4.61 6.09 22.62
C GLY A 257 -3.43 6.55 23.45
N ASP A 258 -3.33 6.05 24.67
CA ASP A 258 -2.21 6.31 25.57
C ASP A 258 -1.93 7.82 25.78
N GLY A 259 -3.00 8.61 25.84
CA GLY A 259 -2.94 10.07 26.02
C GLY A 259 -2.49 10.86 24.78
N LYS A 260 -2.42 10.23 23.61
CA LYS A 260 -1.92 10.83 22.36
C LYS A 260 -2.95 10.76 21.24
N VAL A 261 -3.09 11.85 20.49
CA VAL A 261 -3.75 11.85 19.18
C VAL A 261 -2.77 11.36 18.12
N LYS A 262 -3.22 10.45 17.26
CA LYS A 262 -2.43 9.81 16.20
C LYS A 262 -3.13 9.98 14.86
N ILE A 263 -2.49 10.65 13.90
CA ILE A 263 -3.01 10.77 12.53
C ILE A 263 -3.00 9.39 11.85
N SER A 264 -4.09 9.02 11.18
CA SER A 264 -4.34 7.71 10.60
C SER A 264 -5.03 7.80 9.24
N ASP A 265 -5.24 6.65 8.58
CA ASP A 265 -5.87 6.48 7.27
C ASP A 265 -5.16 7.22 6.12
N PHE A 266 -4.07 6.61 5.65
CA PHE A 266 -3.23 7.16 4.59
C PHE A 266 -3.67 6.71 3.18
N GLY A 267 -4.86 6.11 3.04
CA GLY A 267 -5.36 5.59 1.76
C GLY A 267 -5.51 6.69 0.70
N MET A 268 -5.78 7.93 1.14
CA MET A 268 -5.81 9.10 0.28
C MET A 268 -4.45 9.80 0.18
N SER A 269 -3.46 9.55 1.03
CA SER A 269 -2.24 10.37 1.07
C SER A 269 -1.39 10.30 -0.20
N ARG A 270 -0.65 11.37 -0.47
CA ARG A 270 0.19 11.53 -1.66
C ARG A 270 1.53 12.12 -1.28
N GLU A 271 2.60 11.57 -1.85
CA GLU A 271 3.93 12.16 -1.78
C GLU A 271 4.05 13.27 -2.83
N GLY A 272 4.71 14.37 -2.45
CA GLY A 272 4.92 15.54 -3.29
C GLY A 272 4.28 16.80 -2.71
N PRO A 273 4.74 17.98 -3.18
CA PRO A 273 4.25 19.27 -2.67
C PRO A 273 2.87 19.66 -3.21
N THR A 274 2.44 19.05 -4.32
CA THR A 274 1.14 19.25 -4.94
C THR A 274 0.61 17.97 -5.57
N TYR A 275 -0.71 17.81 -5.60
CA TYR A 275 -1.37 16.69 -6.25
C TYR A 275 -2.67 17.14 -6.92
N GLN A 276 -2.79 16.84 -8.21
CA GLN A 276 -4.02 17.04 -8.98
C GLN A 276 -4.85 15.74 -8.98
N MET A 277 -6.03 15.78 -8.39
CA MET A 277 -6.91 14.61 -8.29
C MET A 277 -7.80 14.46 -9.52
N ASP A 278 -8.10 13.21 -9.91
CA ASP A 278 -9.16 12.91 -10.87
C ASP A 278 -10.52 13.41 -10.34
N PRO A 279 -11.22 14.31 -11.04
CA PRO A 279 -12.51 14.87 -10.59
C PRO A 279 -13.62 13.84 -10.36
N LYS A 280 -13.49 12.61 -10.88
CA LYS A 280 -14.49 11.54 -10.71
C LYS A 280 -14.44 10.86 -9.34
N ARG A 281 -13.34 11.02 -8.60
CA ARG A 281 -13.18 10.37 -7.29
C ARG A 281 -13.98 11.13 -6.23
N ARG A 282 -14.61 10.38 -5.31
CA ARG A 282 -15.33 10.97 -4.16
C ARG A 282 -14.35 11.69 -3.23
N VAL A 283 -14.80 12.79 -2.63
CA VAL A 283 -14.00 13.65 -1.76
C VAL A 283 -14.80 14.10 -0.52
N PRO A 284 -14.13 14.36 0.63
CA PRO A 284 -14.77 14.73 1.89
C PRO A 284 -15.10 16.23 1.93
N ILE A 285 -16.12 16.67 1.17
CA ILE A 285 -16.42 18.10 0.90
C ILE A 285 -16.34 19.00 2.13
N ARG A 286 -16.88 18.59 3.29
CA ARG A 286 -16.92 19.41 4.51
C ARG A 286 -15.54 19.78 5.08
N TRP A 287 -14.48 19.05 4.73
CA TRP A 287 -13.11 19.31 5.18
C TRP A 287 -12.24 19.98 4.12
N LEU A 288 -12.74 20.17 2.89
CA LEU A 288 -11.94 20.67 1.79
C LEU A 288 -11.72 22.17 1.86
N ALA A 289 -10.52 22.58 1.45
CA ALA A 289 -10.20 23.98 1.20
C ALA A 289 -10.93 24.51 -0.06
N PRO A 290 -11.23 25.83 -0.15
CA PRO A 290 -11.93 26.42 -1.29
C PRO A 290 -11.27 26.13 -2.65
N GLU A 291 -9.94 26.19 -2.73
CA GLU A 291 -9.19 25.89 -3.96
C GLU A 291 -9.33 24.42 -4.39
N THR A 292 -9.38 23.49 -3.44
CA THR A 292 -9.60 22.07 -3.73
C THR A 292 -11.02 21.82 -4.20
N MET A 293 -12.01 22.51 -3.63
CA MET A 293 -13.39 22.44 -4.12
C MET A 293 -13.52 22.93 -5.57
N ARG A 294 -12.76 23.97 -5.95
CA ARG A 294 -12.80 24.55 -7.31
C ARG A 294 -12.11 23.69 -8.36
N VAL A 295 -10.86 23.29 -8.09
CA VAL A 295 -9.99 22.70 -9.12
C VAL A 295 -9.38 21.35 -8.72
N GLN A 296 -9.76 20.75 -7.59
CA GLN A 296 -9.29 19.42 -7.15
C GLN A 296 -7.76 19.31 -7.00
N THR A 297 -7.10 20.44 -6.69
CA THR A 297 -5.68 20.50 -6.34
C THR A 297 -5.52 20.40 -4.83
N TYR A 298 -4.57 19.57 -4.41
CA TYR A 298 -4.16 19.38 -3.02
C TYR A 298 -2.70 19.79 -2.83
N ASN A 299 -2.39 20.39 -1.69
CA ASN A 299 -1.03 20.74 -1.27
C ASN A 299 -0.96 20.77 0.28
N PHE A 300 0.19 21.08 0.86
CA PHE A 300 0.30 21.15 2.33
C PHE A 300 -0.66 22.17 2.98
N LYS A 301 -0.96 23.29 2.31
CA LYS A 301 -1.90 24.32 2.81
C LYS A 301 -3.36 23.87 2.79
N THR A 302 -3.70 22.87 1.97
CA THR A 302 -5.03 22.24 2.01
C THR A 302 -5.19 21.38 3.26
N ASP A 303 -4.14 20.68 3.71
CA ASP A 303 -4.18 19.95 4.99
C ASP A 303 -4.27 20.92 6.18
N VAL A 304 -3.60 22.10 6.11
CA VAL A 304 -3.72 23.15 7.15
C VAL A 304 -5.17 23.64 7.28
N TYR A 305 -5.88 23.83 6.16
CA TYR A 305 -7.30 24.19 6.21
C TYR A 305 -8.13 23.09 6.87
N SER A 306 -7.91 21.84 6.48
CA SER A 306 -8.60 20.69 7.07
C SER A 306 -8.27 20.50 8.56
N PHE A 307 -7.05 20.83 9.00
CA PHE A 307 -6.69 20.90 10.42
C PHE A 307 -7.58 21.87 11.19
N GLY A 308 -7.87 23.06 10.64
CA GLY A 308 -8.79 24.00 11.27
C GLY A 308 -10.20 23.43 11.44
N ILE A 309 -10.71 22.73 10.42
CA ILE A 309 -12.01 22.03 10.49
C ILE A 309 -11.97 20.95 11.58
N MET A 310 -10.90 20.17 11.66
CA MET A 310 -10.72 19.17 12.72
C MET A 310 -10.59 19.77 14.11
N ALA A 311 -9.92 20.92 14.27
CA ALA A 311 -9.86 21.63 15.54
C ALA A 311 -11.27 22.07 15.97
N TRP A 312 -12.10 22.52 15.03
CA TRP A 312 -13.53 22.77 15.29
C TRP A 312 -14.24 21.49 15.77
N GLU A 313 -14.03 20.34 15.13
CA GLU A 313 -14.59 19.05 15.59
C GLU A 313 -14.18 18.72 17.03
N ILE A 314 -12.89 18.91 17.38
CA ILE A 314 -12.37 18.68 18.74
C ILE A 314 -13.11 19.54 19.77
N TYR A 315 -13.25 20.85 19.51
CA TYR A 315 -13.92 21.75 20.44
C TYR A 315 -15.43 21.50 20.54
N HIS A 316 -16.05 20.99 19.47
CA HIS A 316 -17.47 20.65 19.40
C HIS A 316 -17.77 19.17 19.66
N ASN A 317 -16.90 18.47 20.40
CA ASN A 317 -17.10 17.09 20.86
C ASN A 317 -17.41 16.09 19.73
N GLY A 318 -16.72 16.21 18.59
CA GLY A 318 -16.84 15.29 17.46
C GLY A 318 -18.05 15.52 16.56
N LYS A 319 -18.80 16.62 16.73
CA LYS A 319 -19.91 16.98 15.84
C LYS A 319 -19.47 17.07 14.38
N GLU A 320 -20.38 16.70 13.47
CA GLU A 320 -20.15 16.88 12.03
C GLU A 320 -19.99 18.37 11.68
N PRO A 321 -18.94 18.77 10.93
CA PRO A 321 -18.75 20.15 10.49
C PRO A 321 -19.90 20.67 9.63
N PHE A 322 -20.22 21.96 9.77
CA PHE A 322 -21.35 22.61 9.09
C PHE A 322 -22.69 21.91 9.37
N PRO A 323 -23.12 21.87 10.65
CA PRO A 323 -24.32 21.15 11.05
C PRO A 323 -25.55 21.64 10.29
N GLY A 324 -26.39 20.71 9.85
CA GLY A 324 -27.63 21.01 9.11
C GLY A 324 -27.46 21.32 7.62
N LEU A 325 -26.24 21.56 7.12
CA LEU A 325 -26.00 21.77 5.69
C LEU A 325 -25.66 20.46 4.98
N THR A 326 -26.15 20.27 3.76
CA THR A 326 -25.71 19.19 2.85
C THR A 326 -24.31 19.49 2.28
N PRO A 327 -23.56 18.49 1.77
CA PRO A 327 -22.25 18.73 1.15
C PRO A 327 -22.26 19.79 0.05
N LEU A 328 -23.33 19.85 -0.76
CA LEU A 328 -23.47 20.86 -1.82
C LEU A 328 -23.67 22.26 -1.25
N GLU A 329 -24.46 22.41 -0.18
CA GLU A 329 -24.67 23.68 0.50
C GLU A 329 -23.40 24.15 1.20
N VAL A 330 -22.63 23.23 1.81
CA VAL A 330 -21.31 23.55 2.38
C VAL A 330 -20.37 24.10 1.32
N ALA A 331 -20.30 23.44 0.15
CA ALA A 331 -19.47 23.94 -0.94
C ALA A 331 -19.89 25.36 -1.37
N LYS A 332 -21.19 25.63 -1.54
CA LYS A 332 -21.69 26.98 -1.86
C LYS A 332 -21.37 28.00 -0.78
N TYR A 333 -21.56 27.62 0.49
CA TYR A 333 -21.33 28.48 1.65
C TYR A 333 -19.86 28.91 1.74
N VAL A 334 -18.94 27.93 1.67
CA VAL A 334 -17.48 28.14 1.73
C VAL A 334 -16.98 28.93 0.53
N LEU A 335 -17.43 28.59 -0.69
CA LEU A 335 -17.03 29.27 -1.92
C LEU A 335 -17.55 30.72 -2.00
N SER A 336 -18.56 31.06 -1.21
CA SER A 336 -19.05 32.44 -1.05
C SER A 336 -18.24 33.25 -0.03
N GLY A 337 -17.16 32.70 0.51
CA GLY A 337 -16.26 33.36 1.47
C GLY A 337 -16.64 33.16 2.94
N ASN A 338 -17.70 32.42 3.24
CA ASN A 338 -18.12 32.18 4.62
C ASN A 338 -17.31 31.06 5.28
N ARG A 339 -17.25 31.04 6.61
CA ARG A 339 -16.54 30.04 7.44
C ARG A 339 -17.40 29.62 8.62
N MET A 340 -17.09 28.46 9.22
CA MET A 340 -17.79 28.01 10.43
C MET A 340 -17.50 28.95 11.61
N GLU A 341 -18.45 29.01 12.54
CA GLU A 341 -18.29 29.73 13.80
C GLU A 341 -18.02 28.76 14.96
N PHE A 342 -17.29 29.24 15.97
CA PHE A 342 -17.20 28.54 17.25
C PHE A 342 -18.30 29.06 18.18
N GLU A 343 -19.32 28.22 18.40
CA GLU A 343 -20.44 28.48 19.32
C GLU A 343 -20.07 28.21 20.78
N VAL A 344 -18.94 27.54 21.01
CA VAL A 344 -18.38 27.28 22.33
C VAL A 344 -17.42 28.39 22.75
N ASN A 345 -17.39 28.68 24.05
CA ASN A 345 -16.37 29.56 24.62
C ASN A 345 -15.05 28.79 24.69
N ILE A 346 -14.04 29.25 23.97
CA ILE A 346 -12.69 28.67 23.94
C ILE A 346 -11.68 29.80 24.05
N ASN A 347 -10.41 29.48 24.32
CA ASN A 347 -9.34 30.47 24.36
C ASN A 347 -9.38 31.36 23.08
N PRO A 348 -9.53 32.70 23.22
CA PRO A 348 -9.68 33.60 22.08
C PRO A 348 -8.50 33.57 21.10
N GLU A 349 -7.28 33.38 21.59
CA GLU A 349 -6.08 33.32 20.76
C GLU A 349 -6.03 32.02 19.95
N ILE A 350 -6.45 30.90 20.53
CA ILE A 350 -6.61 29.63 19.79
C ILE A 350 -7.72 29.75 18.75
N LYS A 351 -8.87 30.34 19.10
CA LYS A 351 -9.97 30.61 18.15
C LYS A 351 -9.48 31.45 16.98
N MET A 352 -8.75 32.54 17.26
CA MET A 352 -8.20 33.43 16.25
C MET A 352 -7.17 32.72 15.36
N LEU A 353 -6.28 31.92 15.95
CA LEU A 353 -5.33 31.09 15.22
C LEU A 353 -6.05 30.15 14.23
N ILE A 354 -7.08 29.44 14.69
CA ILE A 354 -7.85 28.54 13.82
C ILE A 354 -8.56 29.35 12.72
N CYS A 355 -9.39 30.34 13.09
CA CYS A 355 -10.24 31.04 12.15
C CYS A 355 -9.45 31.87 11.12
N ASN A 356 -8.37 32.53 11.53
CA ASN A 356 -7.66 33.46 10.66
C ASN A 356 -6.48 32.79 9.94
N ASP A 357 -5.71 31.96 10.64
CA ASP A 357 -4.45 31.44 10.09
C ASP A 357 -4.63 30.09 9.36
N THR A 358 -5.73 29.36 9.59
CA THR A 358 -6.01 28.08 8.89
C THR A 358 -7.09 28.19 7.82
N TRP A 359 -8.07 29.09 7.97
CA TRP A 359 -9.21 29.21 7.06
C TRP A 359 -9.14 30.38 6.08
N ALA A 360 -7.98 31.03 5.94
CA ALA A 360 -7.78 32.06 4.93
C ALA A 360 -8.18 31.56 3.52
N GLU A 361 -8.84 32.42 2.75
CA GLU A 361 -9.30 32.10 1.39
C GLU A 361 -8.12 31.79 0.47
N ASP A 362 -7.10 32.66 0.48
CA ASP A 362 -5.84 32.44 -0.24
C ASP A 362 -4.96 31.43 0.53
N PRO A 363 -4.56 30.30 -0.10
CA PRO A 363 -3.70 29.30 0.54
C PRO A 363 -2.34 29.83 0.99
N ASN A 364 -1.79 30.85 0.31
CA ASN A 364 -0.49 31.42 0.68
C ASN A 364 -0.59 32.28 1.95
N SER A 365 -1.76 32.83 2.21
CA SER A 365 -2.06 33.58 3.44
C SER A 365 -2.24 32.67 4.66
N ARG A 366 -2.46 31.36 4.49
CA ARG A 366 -2.49 30.41 5.61
C ARG A 366 -1.09 30.21 6.16
N LEU A 367 -0.95 29.98 7.46
CA LEU A 367 0.33 29.59 8.04
C LEU A 367 0.75 28.19 7.58
N THR A 368 2.03 27.85 7.70
CA THR A 368 2.50 26.46 7.57
C THR A 368 2.10 25.66 8.81
N GLN A 369 2.03 24.34 8.70
CA GLN A 369 1.70 23.50 9.84
C GLN A 369 2.72 23.66 10.98
N GLU A 370 4.00 23.83 10.66
CA GLU A 370 5.06 24.14 11.63
C GLU A 370 4.79 25.44 12.39
N GLN A 371 4.39 26.50 11.69
CA GLN A 371 4.04 27.77 12.34
C GLN A 371 2.79 27.65 13.21
N ILE A 372 1.80 26.87 12.80
CA ILE A 372 0.61 26.55 13.61
C ILE A 372 1.02 25.81 14.89
N SER A 373 1.84 24.76 14.77
CA SER A 373 2.33 23.98 15.92
C SER A 373 3.08 24.87 16.91
N ARG A 374 4.04 25.68 16.46
CA ARG A 374 4.78 26.61 17.33
C ARG A 374 3.87 27.61 18.05
N LYS A 375 2.85 28.13 17.37
CA LYS A 375 1.88 29.04 18.02
C LYS A 375 1.06 28.29 19.08
N LEU A 376 0.56 27.10 18.78
CA LEU A 376 -0.18 26.29 19.76
C LEU A 376 0.68 25.91 20.96
N GLU A 377 1.94 25.56 20.75
CA GLU A 377 2.91 25.29 21.83
C GLU A 377 3.05 26.50 22.76
N GLY A 378 3.22 27.70 22.20
CA GLY A 378 3.30 28.94 22.98
C GLY A 378 2.02 29.25 23.76
N LEU A 379 0.85 29.09 23.12
CA LEU A 379 -0.45 29.35 23.73
C LEU A 379 -0.82 28.35 24.84
N THR A 380 -0.32 27.13 24.76
CA THR A 380 -0.63 26.05 25.71
C THR A 380 0.50 25.74 26.69
N SER A 381 1.69 26.31 26.46
CA SER A 381 2.94 25.96 27.17
C SER A 381 3.30 24.48 27.10
N ILE A 382 2.80 23.76 26.08
CA ILE A 382 3.11 22.35 25.85
C ILE A 382 4.31 22.27 24.91
N PRO A 383 5.46 21.74 25.34
CA PRO A 383 6.65 21.67 24.49
C PRO A 383 6.52 20.57 23.44
N LYS A 384 7.02 20.85 22.24
CA LYS A 384 7.15 19.84 21.19
C LYS A 384 8.18 18.78 21.58
N PRO A 385 7.88 17.49 21.38
CA PRO A 385 8.87 16.44 21.59
C PRO A 385 9.91 16.40 20.46
N ASP A 386 11.09 15.89 20.78
CA ASP A 386 12.13 15.63 19.79
C ASP A 386 11.84 14.32 19.05
N PHE A 387 11.19 14.44 17.89
CA PHE A 387 10.79 13.29 17.08
C PHE A 387 11.97 12.39 16.70
N GLU A 388 13.15 12.95 16.43
CA GLU A 388 14.33 12.18 16.01
C GLU A 388 14.96 11.45 17.20
N ALA A 389 15.04 12.09 18.36
CA ALA A 389 15.48 11.41 19.58
C ALA A 389 14.53 10.27 19.97
N ASP A 390 13.21 10.48 19.87
CA ASP A 390 12.22 9.45 20.15
C ASP A 390 12.26 8.32 19.12
N ALA A 391 12.46 8.64 17.84
CA ALA A 391 12.68 7.66 16.78
C ALA A 391 13.92 6.82 17.03
N ARG A 392 15.05 7.44 17.40
CA ARG A 392 16.29 6.74 17.73
C ARG A 392 16.11 5.77 18.89
N LYS A 393 15.49 6.21 19.99
CA LYS A 393 15.17 5.33 21.14
C LYS A 393 14.32 4.12 20.73
N ARG A 394 13.35 4.32 19.83
CA ARG A 394 12.52 3.21 19.31
C ARG A 394 13.34 2.23 18.48
N ARG A 395 14.21 2.71 17.59
CA ARG A 395 15.09 1.85 16.78
C ARG A 395 16.04 1.05 17.67
N GLU A 396 16.64 1.67 18.67
CA GLU A 396 17.49 0.98 19.66
C GLU A 396 16.73 -0.11 20.41
N ALA A 397 15.49 0.17 20.82
CA ALA A 397 14.63 -0.82 21.47
C ALA A 397 14.17 -1.96 20.52
N ASP A 398 13.99 -1.66 19.22
CA ASP A 398 13.71 -2.66 18.18
C ASP A 398 14.95 -3.56 17.97
N GLU A 399 16.13 -2.97 17.78
CA GLU A 399 17.39 -3.68 17.52
C GLU A 399 17.89 -4.52 18.70
N ALA A 400 17.74 -4.02 19.93
CA ALA A 400 18.09 -4.78 21.13
C ALA A 400 17.27 -6.08 21.22
N GLY A 401 15.99 -6.03 20.83
CA GLY A 401 15.15 -7.22 20.75
C GLY A 401 15.61 -8.24 19.71
N GLU A 402 16.15 -7.78 18.57
CA GLU A 402 16.63 -8.63 17.48
C GLU A 402 17.95 -9.35 17.79
N ARG A 403 18.94 -8.64 18.38
CA ARG A 403 20.26 -9.23 18.69
C ARG A 403 20.16 -10.43 19.63
N GLU A 404 19.24 -10.34 20.59
CA GLU A 404 19.03 -11.40 21.56
C GLU A 404 18.29 -12.61 20.96
N ARG A 405 17.44 -12.40 19.94
CA ARG A 405 16.82 -13.47 19.16
C ARG A 405 17.87 -14.25 18.35
N ALA A 406 18.78 -13.56 17.68
CA ALA A 406 19.83 -14.19 16.88
C ALA A 406 20.76 -15.10 17.71
N SER A 407 20.96 -14.78 19.00
CA SER A 407 21.70 -15.65 19.93
C SER A 407 20.92 -16.87 20.42
N SER A 408 19.62 -16.99 20.13
CA SER A 408 18.73 -18.04 20.67
C SER A 408 18.24 -19.07 19.64
N GLU A 409 18.48 -18.88 18.34
CA GLU A 409 18.06 -19.82 17.28
C GLU A 409 19.11 -20.95 17.09
N PRO A 410 18.73 -22.24 17.15
CA PRO A 410 19.64 -23.35 16.89
C PRO A 410 20.01 -23.45 15.39
N HIS A 411 21.30 -23.63 15.09
CA HIS A 411 21.80 -23.84 13.73
C HIS A 411 21.20 -25.11 13.10
N ALA A 412 20.52 -24.95 11.95
CA ALA A 412 20.00 -26.06 11.17
C ALA A 412 21.12 -26.77 10.38
N PRO A 413 21.17 -28.13 10.34
CA PRO A 413 22.16 -28.87 9.57
C PRO A 413 21.82 -28.86 8.06
N PRO A 414 22.83 -29.00 7.18
CA PRO A 414 22.63 -29.00 5.73
C PRO A 414 21.99 -30.31 5.25
N THR A 415 20.89 -30.23 4.49
CA THR A 415 20.26 -31.40 3.86
C THR A 415 20.78 -31.63 2.43
N ALA A 416 21.34 -32.82 2.22
CA ALA A 416 21.76 -33.36 0.93
C ALA A 416 20.60 -34.05 0.19
N GLY A 417 20.59 -33.97 -1.14
CA GLY A 417 19.65 -34.69 -2.00
C GLY A 417 19.55 -34.08 -3.39
N SER A 418 20.18 -34.72 -4.37
CA SER A 418 20.17 -34.37 -5.80
C SER A 418 19.12 -35.20 -6.55
N ALA A 419 18.19 -34.54 -7.24
CA ALA A 419 17.32 -35.17 -8.24
C ALA A 419 17.62 -34.55 -9.62
N THR A 420 17.82 -35.38 -10.63
CA THR A 420 18.17 -34.99 -12.00
C THR A 420 16.93 -34.54 -12.80
N PRO A 421 17.02 -33.45 -13.58
CA PRO A 421 15.92 -32.94 -14.40
C PRO A 421 15.71 -33.75 -15.69
N VAL A 422 14.47 -33.76 -16.21
CA VAL A 422 14.07 -34.42 -17.47
C VAL A 422 13.77 -33.37 -18.54
N GLN A 423 14.41 -33.45 -19.71
CA GLN A 423 14.08 -32.61 -20.87
C GLN A 423 12.87 -33.17 -21.64
N PRO A 424 11.96 -32.32 -22.17
CA PRO A 424 10.89 -32.78 -23.05
C PRO A 424 11.44 -33.14 -24.44
N ARG A 425 11.17 -34.36 -24.90
CA ARG A 425 11.45 -34.81 -26.28
C ARG A 425 10.57 -34.05 -27.27
N THR A 426 11.17 -33.21 -28.10
CA THR A 426 10.55 -32.75 -29.35
C THR A 426 10.70 -33.85 -30.41
N LYS A 427 9.58 -34.27 -31.02
CA LYS A 427 9.61 -35.19 -32.17
C LYS A 427 10.17 -34.45 -33.38
N SER A 428 11.40 -34.80 -33.78
CA SER A 428 11.96 -34.48 -35.09
C SER A 428 11.35 -35.41 -36.16
N SER A 429 10.63 -34.85 -37.13
CA SER A 429 10.27 -35.57 -38.36
C SER A 429 11.45 -35.55 -39.32
N GLN A 430 12.04 -36.72 -39.56
CA GLN A 430 13.06 -36.94 -40.58
C GLN A 430 12.46 -36.87 -41.98
N ALA A 431 13.20 -36.23 -42.88
CA ALA A 431 13.03 -36.32 -44.32
C ALA A 431 13.49 -37.70 -44.82
N LEU A 432 12.77 -38.25 -45.80
CA LEU A 432 13.25 -39.24 -46.75
C LEU A 432 12.79 -38.82 -48.15
N SER A 433 13.72 -38.93 -49.09
CA SER A 433 13.66 -38.53 -50.49
C SER A 433 13.30 -39.71 -51.43
N GLU A 434 12.93 -39.33 -52.66
CA GLU A 434 12.80 -40.12 -53.92
C GLU A 434 11.51 -40.96 -54.10
N GLY A 435 10.79 -40.93 -55.23
CA GLY A 435 10.94 -40.22 -56.51
C GLY A 435 9.82 -40.56 -57.52
N GLY A 436 9.69 -39.72 -58.57
CA GLY A 436 9.01 -39.97 -59.86
C GLY A 436 7.46 -39.90 -59.89
N VAL A 437 6.74 -39.49 -60.95
CA VAL A 437 7.01 -39.10 -62.34
C VAL A 437 5.69 -38.48 -62.91
N THR A 438 5.83 -37.48 -63.80
CA THR A 438 4.92 -36.94 -64.87
C THR A 438 3.54 -36.33 -64.58
N GLY A 439 3.26 -35.21 -65.29
CA GLY A 439 1.89 -34.83 -65.70
C GLY A 439 1.70 -33.34 -66.00
N GLU A 440 1.72 -32.98 -67.28
CA GLU A 440 1.58 -31.64 -67.86
C GLU A 440 0.22 -30.94 -67.60
N GLY A 441 0.13 -29.60 -67.72
CA GLY A 441 -1.19 -28.94 -67.81
C GLY A 441 -1.33 -27.41 -67.71
N LYS A 442 -0.81 -26.68 -68.70
CA LYS A 442 -1.22 -25.36 -69.26
C LYS A 442 -2.30 -24.46 -68.58
N LYS A 443 -1.91 -23.17 -68.46
CA LYS A 443 -2.50 -21.89 -68.98
C LYS A 443 -3.85 -21.32 -68.47
N ARG A 444 -3.75 -20.00 -68.15
CA ARG A 444 -4.65 -18.84 -68.51
C ARG A 444 -6.08 -18.86 -67.91
N ASP A 445 -6.82 -17.77 -67.70
CA ASP A 445 -6.70 -16.31 -67.89
C ASP A 445 -7.86 -15.67 -67.07
N LYS A 446 -7.65 -14.43 -66.59
CA LYS A 446 -8.56 -13.26 -66.56
C LYS A 446 -10.01 -13.29 -66.01
N ASN A 447 -10.28 -12.25 -65.19
CA ASN A 447 -11.46 -11.36 -65.16
C ASN A 447 -12.81 -11.98 -64.72
N LYS A 448 -13.79 -11.31 -64.10
CA LYS A 448 -14.16 -9.88 -64.00
C LYS A 448 -15.32 -9.72 -62.98
N GLU A 449 -15.51 -8.49 -62.50
CA GLU A 449 -16.78 -7.79 -62.14
C GLU A 449 -17.73 -8.38 -61.06
N LYS A 450 -17.86 -7.69 -59.91
CA LYS A 450 -18.90 -6.67 -59.59
C LYS A 450 -20.34 -7.18 -59.70
N THR A 451 -21.11 -7.11 -58.61
CA THR A 451 -22.35 -6.29 -58.51
C THR A 451 -22.92 -6.28 -57.09
N VAL A 452 -23.44 -5.10 -56.75
CA VAL A 452 -24.03 -4.58 -55.52
C VAL A 452 -25.54 -4.90 -55.44
N LYS A 453 -26.09 -5.08 -54.22
CA LYS A 453 -27.34 -4.45 -53.68
C LYS A 453 -27.65 -5.05 -52.29
N ARG A 454 -27.69 -4.27 -51.18
CA ARG A 454 -28.83 -3.43 -50.68
C ARG A 454 -30.14 -4.24 -50.64
N GLN A 455 -30.82 -4.48 -49.51
CA GLN A 455 -31.47 -3.53 -48.59
C GLN A 455 -32.14 -4.41 -47.49
N SER A 456 -31.93 -4.19 -46.19
CA SER A 456 -32.54 -3.21 -45.28
C SER A 456 -33.81 -3.68 -44.55
N LYS A 457 -33.79 -3.48 -43.21
CA LYS A 457 -34.91 -3.06 -42.33
C LYS A 457 -36.00 -4.12 -42.07
N LYS A 458 -36.57 -4.30 -40.88
CA LYS A 458 -37.00 -3.36 -39.82
C LYS A 458 -37.39 -4.21 -38.58
N LYS A 459 -36.97 -3.82 -37.37
CA LYS A 459 -37.77 -3.15 -36.31
C LYS A 459 -38.85 -3.97 -35.61
N ASN A 460 -38.76 -4.00 -34.27
CA ASN A 460 -39.73 -3.58 -33.24
C ASN A 460 -39.45 -4.45 -31.99
N LYS A 461 -39.45 -3.96 -30.75
CA LYS A 461 -39.84 -2.68 -30.16
C LYS A 461 -39.10 -2.57 -28.83
#